data_AF-A0A1M6VRP0-F1
#
_entry.id   AF-A0A1M6VRP0-F1
#
_cell.length_a   1.000
_cell.length_b   1.000
_cell.length_c   1.000
_cell.angle_alpha   90.00
_cell.angle_beta   90.00
_cell.angle_gamma   90.00
#
_symmetry.space_group_name_H-M   'P 1'
#
loop_
_entity.id
_entity.type
_entity.pdbx_description
1 polymer ?
#
loop_
_entity_poly.entity_id
_entity_poly.type
_entity_poly.pdbx_seq_one_letter_code
_entity_poly.pdbx_strand_id
1 'polypeptide(L)'
;MQLRRAGAGTALIDPVPFGGDLSPLAPALADAEWVLHAANQDLPCLAEAGLVPGKLFDTELAGRLAGLPRVGLGPMVEQLLGLSLEKGHGAADWSRRPLPEDWLVYAALDVEVLVELRDVLTRMLAEQGKLEWALQEFEAVRTAPPPAPRAEPWRRTSGIHRIRKPAALAIVRALWEARDALAAERDIAPGRVLPDSAIIDAAANPPASPQALAAMPVFRGRAQRRLTSYWWAAIEKARRLDPAELPAASTPGDGPPPVSRWVDRDPAAAARLAAARAALSRIGSEHNVPVENLLLPDLLRRLCWSPPEDGDVAGYLRRGGAREWQIELLTDVLTQALAARP
;
A
#
# COMPACT_ATOMS: atom_id res chain seq x y z
N MET A 1 15.68 -4.36 12.43
CA MET A 1 14.95 -3.27 13.08
C MET A 1 15.93 -2.21 13.54
N GLN A 2 15.59 -0.93 13.39
CA GLN A 2 16.40 0.22 13.77
C GLN A 2 15.65 0.99 14.86
N LEU A 3 16.34 1.35 15.95
CA LEU A 3 15.77 2.15 17.04
C LEU A 3 16.73 3.25 17.45
N ARG A 4 16.18 4.42 17.77
CA ARG A 4 16.91 5.52 18.37
C ARG A 4 16.11 6.11 19.53
N ARG A 5 16.74 6.24 20.70
CA ARG A 5 16.19 6.95 21.86
C ARG A 5 17.24 7.86 22.48
N ALA A 6 16.86 9.09 22.84
CA ALA A 6 17.72 10.00 23.57
C ALA A 6 18.23 9.34 24.87
N GLY A 7 19.52 9.49 25.17
CA GLY A 7 20.18 8.84 26.31
C GLY A 7 20.56 7.37 26.11
N ALA A 8 19.90 6.61 25.22
CA ALA A 8 20.22 5.20 24.95
C ALA A 8 21.08 5.00 23.69
N GLY A 9 21.06 5.95 22.74
CA GLY A 9 21.77 5.84 21.47
C GLY A 9 20.94 5.14 20.39
N THR A 10 21.63 4.72 19.33
CA THR A 10 21.05 3.95 18.20
C THR A 10 21.35 2.47 18.37
N ALA A 11 20.34 1.64 18.10
CA ALA A 11 20.43 0.19 18.13
C ALA A 11 19.94 -0.40 16.80
N LEU A 12 20.72 -1.32 16.26
CA LEU A 12 20.36 -2.16 15.12
C LEU A 12 20.14 -3.57 15.63
N ILE A 13 18.89 -4.03 15.56
CA ILE A 13 18.45 -5.29 16.14
C ILE A 13 18.11 -6.26 15.02
N ASP A 14 18.82 -7.38 14.99
CA ASP A 14 18.55 -8.49 14.10
C ASP A 14 17.43 -9.37 14.70
N PRO A 15 16.24 -9.45 14.07
CA PRO A 15 15.15 -10.27 14.60
C PRO A 15 15.35 -11.78 14.35
N VAL A 16 16.22 -12.18 13.42
CA VAL A 16 16.35 -13.58 12.99
C VAL A 16 16.77 -14.53 14.12
N PRO A 17 17.78 -14.20 14.96
CA PRO A 17 18.16 -15.04 16.09
C PRO A 17 17.07 -15.25 17.14
N PHE A 18 16.03 -14.38 17.15
CA PHE A 18 14.91 -14.44 18.09
C PHE A 18 13.67 -15.11 17.47
N GLY A 19 13.79 -15.74 16.30
CA GLY A 19 12.66 -16.34 15.59
C GLY A 19 11.62 -15.32 15.11
N GLY A 20 12.02 -14.05 14.96
CA GLY A 20 11.14 -12.94 14.56
C GLY A 20 10.42 -12.25 15.71
N ASP A 21 10.41 -12.83 16.92
CA ASP A 21 9.72 -12.25 18.07
C ASP A 21 10.62 -11.24 18.80
N LEU A 22 10.20 -9.98 18.80
CA LEU A 22 10.85 -8.88 19.51
C LEU A 22 10.01 -8.36 20.68
N SER A 23 8.93 -9.05 21.06
CA SER A 23 8.07 -8.68 22.18
C SER A 23 8.79 -8.42 23.51
N PRO A 24 9.97 -9.00 23.84
CA PRO A 24 10.73 -8.61 25.03
C PRO A 24 11.16 -7.13 25.07
N LEU A 25 11.18 -6.44 23.93
CA LEU A 25 11.46 -5.00 23.85
C LEU A 25 10.23 -4.13 24.15
N ALA A 26 9.01 -4.67 24.02
CA ALA A 26 7.78 -3.90 24.15
C ALA A 26 7.68 -3.12 25.48
N PRO A 27 8.05 -3.67 26.66
CA PRO A 27 8.03 -2.92 27.91
C PRO A 27 8.92 -1.68 27.90
N ALA A 28 10.06 -1.72 27.21
CA ALA A 28 10.97 -0.58 27.11
C ALA A 28 10.45 0.53 26.19
N LEU A 29 9.52 0.19 25.29
CA LEU A 29 8.94 1.07 24.27
C LEU A 29 7.52 1.56 24.59
N ALA A 30 6.87 0.99 25.62
CA ALA A 30 5.44 1.16 25.89
C ALA A 30 5.00 2.62 26.07
N ASP A 31 5.79 3.44 26.78
CA ASP A 31 5.45 4.84 27.08
C ASP A 31 5.93 5.83 26.01
N ALA A 32 6.65 5.37 24.98
CA ALA A 32 7.26 6.23 23.99
C ALA A 32 6.30 6.58 22.85
N GLU A 33 6.37 7.82 22.36
CA GLU A 33 5.91 8.16 21.02
C GLU A 33 6.89 7.54 20.01
N TRP A 34 6.37 6.77 19.08
CA TRP A 34 7.17 6.23 17.99
C TRP A 34 7.17 7.22 16.83
N VAL A 35 8.36 7.63 16.41
CA VAL A 35 8.54 8.45 15.22
C VAL A 35 8.96 7.55 14.08
N LEU A 36 8.12 7.47 13.04
CA LEU A 36 8.36 6.70 11.83
C LEU A 36 8.27 7.60 10.60
N HIS A 37 8.80 7.11 9.49
CA HIS A 37 8.65 7.75 8.19
C HIS A 37 7.90 6.79 7.28
N ALA A 38 6.73 7.17 6.76
CA ALA A 38 5.86 6.27 5.98
C ALA A 38 5.43 5.05 6.83
N ALA A 39 4.87 5.31 8.01
CA ALA A 39 4.65 4.31 9.06
C ALA A 39 3.81 3.10 8.60
N ASN A 40 2.94 3.30 7.62
CA ASN A 40 2.12 2.23 7.05
C ASN A 40 2.94 1.10 6.38
N GLN A 41 4.22 1.32 6.06
CA GLN A 41 5.12 0.29 5.55
C GLN A 41 5.67 -0.59 6.67
N ASP A 42 5.96 -0.01 7.83
CA ASP A 42 6.68 -0.70 8.92
C ASP A 42 5.75 -1.29 9.98
N LEU A 43 4.61 -0.63 10.27
CA LEU A 43 3.69 -1.05 11.34
C LEU A 43 3.23 -2.52 11.23
N PRO A 44 2.90 -3.07 10.04
CA PRO A 44 2.54 -4.48 9.93
C PRO A 44 3.67 -5.43 10.37
N CYS A 45 4.91 -5.17 9.90
CA CYS A 45 6.08 -5.98 10.24
C CYS A 45 6.43 -5.86 11.73
N LEU A 46 6.28 -4.67 12.32
CA LEU A 46 6.51 -4.46 13.75
C LEU A 46 5.47 -5.19 14.61
N ALA A 47 4.20 -5.19 14.18
CA ALA A 47 3.13 -5.93 14.85
C ALA A 47 3.36 -7.45 14.80
N GLU A 48 3.83 -7.98 13.66
CA GLU A 48 4.25 -9.39 13.54
C GLU A 48 5.40 -9.75 14.49
N ALA A 49 6.31 -8.80 14.73
CA ALA A 49 7.39 -8.93 15.71
C ALA A 49 6.95 -8.68 17.17
N GLY A 50 5.64 -8.54 17.44
CA GLY A 50 5.10 -8.34 18.78
C GLY A 50 5.24 -6.91 19.33
N LEU A 51 5.47 -5.92 18.45
CA LEU A 51 5.67 -4.52 18.83
C LEU A 51 4.55 -3.64 18.26
N VAL A 52 3.81 -2.96 19.14
CA VAL A 52 2.71 -2.06 18.75
C VAL A 52 2.84 -0.72 19.47
N PRO A 53 2.86 0.42 18.75
CA PRO A 53 2.98 1.74 19.37
C PRO A 53 1.69 2.19 20.08
N GLY A 54 1.86 2.74 21.28
CA GLY A 54 0.79 3.48 21.97
C GLY A 54 0.55 4.86 21.38
N LYS A 55 1.57 5.49 20.78
CA LYS A 55 1.53 6.81 20.14
C LYS A 55 2.42 6.81 18.89
N LEU A 56 1.97 7.50 17.84
CA LEU A 56 2.66 7.56 16.55
C LEU A 56 2.82 9.00 16.08
N PHE A 57 3.99 9.30 15.52
CA PHE A 57 4.24 10.46 14.67
C PHE A 57 4.78 9.97 13.32
N ASP A 58 4.05 10.21 12.24
CA ASP A 58 4.48 9.86 10.88
C ASP A 58 5.05 11.10 10.17
N THR A 59 6.36 11.13 10.00
CA THR A 59 7.06 12.26 9.38
C THR A 59 6.70 12.45 7.90
N GLU A 60 6.43 11.38 7.14
CA GLU A 60 6.01 11.52 5.73
C GLU A 60 4.65 12.21 5.67
N LEU A 61 3.71 11.74 6.49
CA LEU A 61 2.34 12.27 6.49
C LEU A 61 2.29 13.71 7.02
N ALA A 62 3.11 14.00 8.04
CA ALA A 62 3.36 15.37 8.51
C ALA A 62 3.88 16.27 7.38
N GLY A 63 4.87 15.79 6.61
CA GLY A 63 5.45 16.51 5.48
C GLY A 63 4.42 16.81 4.38
N ARG A 64 3.54 15.84 4.07
CA ARG A 64 2.45 16.02 3.10
C ARG A 64 1.45 17.10 3.56
N LEU A 65 1.02 17.05 4.82
CA LEU A 65 0.10 18.05 5.39
C LEU A 65 0.75 19.43 5.55
N ALA A 66 2.04 19.48 5.80
CA ALA A 66 2.82 20.72 5.83
C ALA A 66 3.02 21.34 4.43
N GLY A 67 2.62 20.63 3.37
CA GLY A 67 2.69 21.09 1.98
C GLY A 67 4.10 21.04 1.38
N LEU A 68 4.94 20.11 1.85
CA LEU A 68 6.28 19.93 1.30
C LEU A 68 6.22 19.29 -0.10
N PRO A 69 7.04 19.76 -1.05
CA PRO A 69 7.01 19.26 -2.44
C PRO A 69 7.58 17.84 -2.58
N ARG A 70 8.50 17.45 -1.69
CA ARG A 70 9.10 16.12 -1.63
C ARG A 70 9.05 15.63 -0.20
N VAL A 71 8.38 14.50 0.00
CA VAL A 71 8.10 13.94 1.33
C VAL A 71 8.88 12.68 1.64
N GLY A 72 9.84 12.29 0.80
CA GLY A 72 10.78 11.22 1.15
C GLY A 72 11.77 11.69 2.23
N LEU A 73 12.22 10.76 3.08
CA LEU A 73 13.09 11.04 4.22
C LEU A 73 14.32 11.88 3.85
N GLY A 74 15.11 11.43 2.87
CA GLY A 74 16.31 12.13 2.41
C GLY A 74 16.04 13.59 2.00
N PRO A 75 15.14 13.87 1.04
CA PRO A 75 14.75 15.23 0.69
C PRO A 75 14.25 16.10 1.85
N MET A 76 13.50 15.52 2.80
CA MET A 76 13.00 16.26 3.95
C MET A 76 14.12 16.60 4.94
N VAL A 77 15.02 15.66 5.21
CA VAL A 77 16.19 15.86 6.07
C VAL A 77 17.13 16.91 5.48
N GLU A 78 17.35 16.86 4.16
CA GLU A 78 18.10 17.88 3.43
C GLU A 78 17.47 19.27 3.57
N GLN A 79 16.16 19.37 3.29
CA GLN A 79 15.47 20.66 3.28
C GLN A 79 15.30 21.26 4.69
N LEU A 80 14.98 20.44 5.69
CA LEU A 80 14.56 20.92 7.01
C LEU A 80 15.67 20.91 8.05
N LEU A 81 16.65 20.01 7.92
CA LEU A 81 17.76 19.87 8.86
C LEU A 81 19.11 20.30 8.26
N GLY A 82 19.19 20.51 6.95
CA GLY A 82 20.43 20.86 6.27
C GLY A 82 21.45 19.72 6.21
N LEU A 83 20.98 18.48 6.40
CA LEU A 83 21.81 17.27 6.41
C LEU A 83 21.57 16.45 5.15
N SER A 84 22.60 15.82 4.60
CA SER A 84 22.45 14.92 3.45
C SER A 84 22.57 13.48 3.93
N LEU A 85 21.54 12.67 3.70
CA LEU A 85 21.61 11.23 3.95
C LEU A 85 22.38 10.55 2.81
N GLU A 86 23.24 9.61 3.18
CA GLU A 86 23.98 8.82 2.21
C GLU A 86 23.03 7.99 1.34
N LYS A 87 23.23 8.02 0.02
CA LYS A 87 22.41 7.23 -0.90
C LYS A 87 22.80 5.77 -0.77
N GLY A 88 21.89 4.88 -0.36
CA GLY A 88 22.26 3.48 -0.23
C GLY A 88 21.10 2.52 -0.01
N HIS A 89 21.39 1.24 -0.24
CA HIS A 89 20.80 -0.02 0.27
C HIS A 89 19.27 -0.22 0.42
N GLY A 90 18.41 0.72 0.00
CA GLY A 90 16.95 0.53 0.07
C GLY A 90 16.42 -0.68 -0.72
N ALA A 91 17.15 -1.12 -1.76
CA ALA A 91 16.82 -2.32 -2.56
C ALA A 91 17.76 -3.51 -2.29
N ALA A 92 18.54 -3.47 -1.20
CA ALA A 92 19.48 -4.52 -0.85
C ALA A 92 18.78 -5.75 -0.26
N ASP A 93 19.45 -6.91 -0.33
CA ASP A 93 18.97 -8.16 0.29
C ASP A 93 19.33 -8.20 1.78
N TRP A 94 18.49 -7.59 2.61
CA TRP A 94 18.65 -7.48 4.07
C TRP A 94 18.59 -8.82 4.82
N SER A 95 18.36 -9.95 4.14
CA SER A 95 18.47 -11.30 4.73
C SER A 95 19.92 -11.78 4.87
N ARG A 96 20.87 -11.14 4.17
CA ARG A 96 22.29 -11.53 4.18
C ARG A 96 22.91 -11.41 5.58
N ARG A 97 23.76 -12.38 5.96
CA ARG A 97 24.59 -12.32 7.18
C ARG A 97 26.07 -12.70 6.91
N PRO A 98 27.05 -12.05 7.58
CA PRO A 98 26.88 -10.80 8.34
C PRO A 98 26.50 -9.63 7.42
N LEU A 99 25.85 -8.61 7.99
CA LEU A 99 25.54 -7.38 7.25
C LEU A 99 26.83 -6.57 7.02
N PRO A 100 27.05 -6.06 5.79
CA PRO A 100 28.14 -5.12 5.51
C PRO A 100 28.06 -3.84 6.35
N GLU A 101 29.21 -3.23 6.66
CA GLU A 101 29.30 -2.04 7.51
C GLU A 101 28.57 -0.82 6.92
N ASP A 102 28.68 -0.61 5.60
CA ASP A 102 27.96 0.43 4.85
C ASP A 102 26.43 0.29 4.99
N TRP A 103 25.92 -0.94 5.09
CA TRP A 103 24.49 -1.17 5.30
C TRP A 103 24.07 -0.86 6.75
N LEU A 104 24.93 -1.16 7.72
CA LEU A 104 24.69 -0.82 9.13
C LEU A 104 24.67 0.70 9.32
N VAL A 105 25.62 1.42 8.72
CA VAL A 105 25.64 2.89 8.74
C VAL A 105 24.38 3.46 8.11
N TYR A 106 24.02 2.99 6.91
CA TYR A 106 22.79 3.41 6.24
C TYR A 106 21.54 3.20 7.11
N ALA A 107 21.39 2.00 7.71
CA ALA A 107 20.26 1.70 8.58
C ALA A 107 20.23 2.57 9.86
N ALA A 108 21.39 2.88 10.44
CA ALA A 108 21.46 3.76 11.60
C ALA A 108 21.03 5.19 11.25
N LEU A 109 21.49 5.71 10.11
CA LEU A 109 21.18 7.07 9.66
C LEU A 109 19.69 7.33 9.41
N ASP A 110 18.92 6.29 9.04
CA ASP A 110 17.47 6.41 8.85
C ASP A 110 16.71 6.76 10.14
N VAL A 111 17.28 6.49 11.33
CA VAL A 111 16.65 6.78 12.63
C VAL A 111 17.33 7.88 13.43
N GLU A 112 18.58 8.23 13.13
CA GLU A 112 19.34 9.23 13.89
C GLU A 112 18.74 10.64 13.87
N VAL A 113 17.98 10.97 12.81
CA VAL A 113 17.47 12.33 12.58
C VAL A 113 15.95 12.47 12.76
N LEU A 114 15.25 11.38 13.09
CA LEU A 114 13.79 11.37 13.08
C LEU A 114 13.19 12.22 14.19
N VAL A 115 13.82 12.30 15.37
CA VAL A 115 13.31 13.09 16.49
C VAL A 115 13.40 14.59 16.17
N GLU A 116 14.53 15.04 15.65
CA GLU A 116 14.76 16.42 15.21
C GLU A 116 13.81 16.78 14.07
N LEU A 117 13.63 15.88 13.09
CA LEU A 117 12.69 16.06 11.99
C LEU A 117 11.25 16.20 12.51
N ARG A 118 10.84 15.33 13.44
CA ARG A 118 9.54 15.39 14.12
C ARG A 118 9.31 16.72 14.82
N ASP A 119 10.32 17.25 15.51
CA ASP A 119 10.21 18.53 16.21
C ASP A 119 10.06 19.71 15.27
N VAL A 120 10.79 19.73 14.15
CA VAL A 120 10.64 20.76 13.10
C VAL A 120 9.23 20.68 12.49
N LEU A 121 8.79 19.49 12.11
CA LEU A 121 7.46 19.29 11.49
C LEU A 121 6.32 19.65 12.44
N THR A 122 6.45 19.34 13.74
CA THR A 122 5.48 19.74 14.75
C THR A 122 5.31 21.26 14.80
N ARG A 123 6.42 22.01 14.82
CA ARG A 123 6.38 23.48 14.80
C ARG A 123 5.75 24.02 13.52
N MET A 124 6.17 23.51 12.36
CA MET A 124 5.61 23.92 11.07
C MET A 124 4.10 23.68 10.99
N LEU A 125 3.63 22.51 11.43
CA LEU A 125 2.20 22.19 11.43
C LEU A 125 1.42 23.06 12.42
N ALA A 126 2.00 23.37 13.60
CA ALA A 126 1.39 24.26 14.58
C ALA A 126 1.25 25.69 14.02
N GLU A 127 2.30 26.22 13.38
CA GLU A 127 2.29 27.54 12.73
C GLU A 127 1.26 27.62 11.59
N GLN A 128 1.03 26.51 10.89
CA GLN A 128 0.03 26.39 9.83
C GLN A 128 -1.39 26.11 10.36
N GLY A 129 -1.57 25.88 11.67
CA GLY A 129 -2.87 25.50 12.24
C GLY A 129 -3.33 24.08 11.87
N LYS A 130 -2.42 23.19 11.47
CA LYS A 130 -2.70 21.82 10.99
C LYS A 130 -2.18 20.71 11.91
N LEU A 131 -1.67 21.05 13.09
CA LEU A 131 -1.12 20.05 14.01
C LEU A 131 -2.19 19.01 14.39
N GLU A 132 -3.41 19.46 14.68
CA GLU A 132 -4.52 18.56 15.00
C GLU A 132 -4.90 17.64 13.84
N TRP A 133 -4.84 18.14 12.60
CA TRP A 133 -5.06 17.31 11.41
C TRP A 133 -4.06 16.15 11.37
N ALA A 134 -2.79 16.48 11.57
CA ALA A 134 -1.71 15.50 11.56
C ALA A 134 -1.86 14.46 12.68
N LEU A 135 -2.21 14.87 13.90
CA LEU A 135 -2.44 13.94 15.02
C LEU A 135 -3.56 12.95 14.73
N GLN A 136 -4.67 13.41 14.13
CA GLN A 136 -5.76 12.53 13.71
C GLN A 136 -5.34 11.58 12.58
N GLU A 137 -4.53 12.05 11.63
CA GLU A 137 -3.97 11.18 10.58
C GLU A 137 -3.05 10.09 11.16
N PHE A 138 -2.16 10.44 12.09
CA PHE A 138 -1.26 9.47 12.73
C PHE A 138 -2.06 8.44 13.52
N GLU A 139 -3.08 8.86 14.26
CA GLU A 139 -3.93 7.95 15.03
C GLU A 139 -4.71 7.00 14.11
N ALA A 140 -5.20 7.50 12.97
CA ALA A 140 -5.87 6.67 11.97
C ALA A 140 -4.93 5.62 11.38
N VAL A 141 -3.67 5.97 11.11
CA VAL A 141 -2.65 5.00 10.64
C VAL A 141 -2.30 4.00 11.74
N ARG A 142 -2.13 4.45 12.98
CA ARG A 142 -1.77 3.61 14.14
C ARG A 142 -2.82 2.56 14.47
N THR A 143 -4.09 2.92 14.33
CA THR A 143 -5.24 2.07 14.68
C THR A 143 -5.88 1.37 13.50
N ALA A 144 -5.37 1.60 12.28
CA ALA A 144 -5.87 0.93 11.08
C ALA A 144 -5.75 -0.59 11.22
N PRO A 145 -6.82 -1.36 10.94
CA PRO A 145 -6.70 -2.80 10.87
C PRO A 145 -5.80 -3.20 9.71
N PRO A 146 -5.18 -4.39 9.76
CA PRO A 146 -4.49 -4.95 8.62
C PRO A 146 -5.40 -4.95 7.38
N PRO A 147 -4.87 -4.61 6.19
CA PRO A 147 -5.68 -4.62 4.98
C PRO A 147 -6.23 -6.02 4.75
N ALA A 148 -7.54 -6.11 4.49
CA ALA A 148 -8.17 -7.38 4.20
C ALA A 148 -7.48 -8.06 3.00
N PRO A 149 -7.22 -9.38 3.07
CA PRO A 149 -6.73 -10.12 1.92
C PRO A 149 -7.67 -9.91 0.72
N ARG A 150 -7.09 -9.68 -0.45
CA ARG A 150 -7.89 -9.63 -1.68
C ARG A 150 -8.50 -11.00 -1.92
N ALA A 151 -9.77 -11.05 -2.34
CA ALA A 151 -10.43 -12.31 -2.69
C ALA A 151 -9.73 -13.04 -3.85
N GLU A 152 -9.23 -12.27 -4.83
CA GLU A 152 -8.55 -12.82 -6.02
C GLU A 152 -7.22 -12.09 -6.27
N PRO A 153 -6.18 -12.33 -5.45
CA PRO A 153 -4.90 -11.62 -5.53
C PRO A 153 -4.17 -11.90 -6.86
N TRP A 154 -4.38 -13.07 -7.44
CA TRP A 154 -3.87 -13.48 -8.76
C TRP A 154 -4.29 -12.53 -9.89
N ARG A 155 -5.36 -11.75 -9.72
CA ARG A 155 -5.79 -10.77 -10.73
C ARG A 155 -4.84 -9.58 -10.90
N ARG A 156 -3.84 -9.41 -10.02
CA ARG A 156 -2.78 -8.40 -10.16
C ARG A 156 -1.58 -8.87 -10.99
N THR A 157 -1.59 -10.10 -11.51
CA THR A 157 -0.51 -10.58 -12.38
C THR A 157 -0.28 -9.61 -13.54
N SER A 158 0.95 -9.12 -13.66
CA SER A 158 1.34 -8.18 -14.70
C SER A 158 1.11 -8.80 -16.08
N GLY A 159 0.37 -8.13 -16.96
CA GLY A 159 0.01 -8.64 -18.28
C GLY A 159 -1.31 -9.41 -18.36
N ILE A 160 -2.04 -9.58 -17.25
CA ILE A 160 -3.34 -10.28 -17.22
C ILE A 160 -4.38 -9.68 -18.17
N HIS A 161 -4.32 -8.38 -18.46
CA HIS A 161 -5.21 -7.70 -19.41
C HIS A 161 -5.17 -8.28 -20.84
N ARG A 162 -4.12 -9.05 -21.17
CA ARG A 162 -3.99 -9.78 -22.45
C ARG A 162 -4.80 -11.08 -22.48
N ILE A 163 -5.22 -11.59 -21.33
CA ILE A 163 -5.92 -12.86 -21.17
C ILE A 163 -7.42 -12.59 -21.01
N ARG A 164 -8.21 -13.00 -22.01
CA ARG A 164 -9.67 -12.73 -22.03
C ARG A 164 -10.53 -13.99 -21.85
N LYS A 165 -10.00 -15.17 -22.16
CA LYS A 165 -10.76 -16.42 -22.12
C LYS A 165 -10.81 -16.95 -20.67
N PRO A 166 -11.99 -17.31 -20.12
CA PRO A 166 -12.10 -17.86 -18.76
C PRO A 166 -11.18 -19.06 -18.49
N ALA A 167 -11.05 -19.98 -19.44
CA ALA A 167 -10.14 -21.12 -19.32
C ALA A 167 -8.66 -20.71 -19.22
N ALA A 168 -8.25 -19.65 -19.92
CA ALA A 168 -6.89 -19.14 -19.82
C ALA A 168 -6.66 -18.39 -18.50
N LEU A 169 -7.68 -17.66 -18.00
CA LEU A 169 -7.64 -17.06 -16.66
C LEU A 169 -7.55 -18.13 -15.56
N ALA A 170 -8.18 -19.29 -15.74
CA ALA A 170 -8.03 -20.41 -14.81
C ALA A 170 -6.57 -20.90 -14.74
N ILE A 171 -5.85 -20.92 -15.87
CA ILE A 171 -4.42 -21.24 -15.91
C ILE A 171 -3.60 -20.17 -15.17
N VAL A 172 -3.90 -18.88 -15.36
CA VAL A 172 -3.25 -17.79 -14.60
C VAL A 172 -3.45 -18.00 -13.10
N ARG A 173 -4.70 -18.22 -12.66
CA ARG A 173 -5.04 -18.47 -11.26
C ARG A 173 -4.25 -19.64 -10.69
N ALA A 174 -4.29 -20.80 -11.34
CA ALA A 174 -3.64 -22.01 -10.82
C ALA A 174 -2.11 -21.89 -10.76
N LEU A 175 -1.47 -21.29 -11.77
CA LEU A 175 -0.02 -21.06 -11.75
C LEU A 175 0.38 -20.02 -10.71
N TRP A 176 -0.44 -18.98 -10.52
CA TRP A 176 -0.21 -17.99 -9.47
C TRP A 176 -0.28 -18.62 -8.08
N GLU A 177 -1.33 -19.40 -7.80
CA GLU A 177 -1.51 -20.09 -6.51
C GLU A 177 -0.38 -21.09 -6.24
N ALA A 178 0.00 -21.88 -7.24
CA ALA A 178 1.12 -22.81 -7.13
C ALA A 178 2.45 -22.08 -6.87
N ARG A 179 2.65 -20.92 -7.50
CA ARG A 179 3.84 -20.09 -7.27
C ARG A 179 3.85 -19.53 -5.86
N ASP A 180 2.73 -19.02 -5.40
CA ASP A 180 2.58 -18.42 -4.07
C ASP A 180 2.87 -19.45 -2.97
N ALA A 181 2.30 -20.65 -3.08
CA ALA A 181 2.58 -21.75 -2.16
C ALA A 181 4.07 -22.13 -2.12
N LEU A 182 4.71 -22.26 -3.29
CA LEU A 182 6.13 -22.63 -3.38
C LEU A 182 7.06 -21.50 -2.91
N ALA A 183 6.65 -20.24 -3.09
CA ALA A 183 7.35 -19.06 -2.61
C ALA A 183 7.34 -18.99 -1.09
N ALA A 184 6.17 -19.20 -0.48
CA ALA A 184 6.00 -19.28 0.97
C ALA A 184 6.81 -20.43 1.58
N GLU A 185 6.77 -21.63 1.00
CA GLU A 185 7.55 -22.79 1.46
C GLU A 185 9.06 -22.52 1.48
N ARG A 186 9.55 -21.75 0.52
CA ARG A 186 10.98 -21.48 0.33
C ARG A 186 11.45 -20.16 0.93
N ASP A 187 10.54 -19.38 1.51
CA ASP A 187 10.80 -18.02 2.00
C ASP A 187 11.53 -17.15 0.96
N ILE A 188 11.02 -17.10 -0.27
CA ILE A 188 11.56 -16.25 -1.34
C ILE A 188 10.44 -15.53 -2.09
N ALA A 189 10.74 -14.33 -2.60
CA ALA A 189 9.76 -13.54 -3.34
C ALA A 189 9.13 -14.33 -4.51
N PRO A 190 7.79 -14.30 -4.70
CA PRO A 190 7.11 -15.09 -5.73
C PRO A 190 7.68 -14.90 -7.15
N GLY A 191 8.04 -13.68 -7.53
CA GLY A 191 8.63 -13.39 -8.84
C GLY A 191 9.99 -14.07 -9.10
N ARG A 192 10.74 -14.42 -8.03
CA ARG A 192 11.98 -15.20 -8.11
C ARG A 192 11.70 -16.70 -8.32
N VAL A 193 10.55 -17.18 -7.87
CA VAL A 193 10.07 -18.55 -8.13
C VAL A 193 9.61 -18.68 -9.58
N LEU A 194 8.70 -17.81 -10.02
CA LEU A 194 8.17 -17.79 -11.38
C LEU A 194 7.72 -16.36 -11.76
N PRO A 195 8.33 -15.71 -12.76
CA PRO A 195 7.95 -14.35 -13.13
C PRO A 195 6.55 -14.33 -13.75
N ASP A 196 5.83 -13.21 -13.56
CA ASP A 196 4.48 -13.01 -14.13
C ASP A 196 4.43 -13.25 -15.63
N SER A 197 5.49 -12.87 -16.37
CA SER A 197 5.59 -13.09 -17.82
C SER A 197 5.48 -14.56 -18.21
N ALA A 198 6.01 -15.48 -17.41
CA ALA A 198 5.91 -16.92 -17.67
C ALA A 198 4.50 -17.46 -17.44
N ILE A 199 3.81 -16.95 -16.41
CA ILE A 199 2.41 -17.28 -16.13
C ILE A 199 1.53 -16.82 -17.31
N ILE A 200 1.73 -15.59 -17.76
CA ILE A 200 0.98 -15.03 -18.89
C ILE A 200 1.28 -15.77 -20.20
N ASP A 201 2.54 -16.10 -20.48
CA ASP A 201 2.90 -16.85 -21.69
C ASP A 201 2.27 -18.25 -21.69
N ALA A 202 2.34 -18.98 -20.57
CA ALA A 202 1.70 -20.30 -20.44
C ALA A 202 0.16 -20.24 -20.53
N ALA A 203 -0.46 -19.14 -20.09
CA ALA A 203 -1.91 -18.95 -20.22
C ALA A 203 -2.32 -18.52 -21.64
N ALA A 204 -1.54 -17.67 -22.29
CA ALA A 204 -1.78 -17.20 -23.66
C ALA A 204 -1.53 -18.30 -24.70
N ASN A 205 -0.52 -19.15 -24.45
CA ASN A 205 -0.11 -20.27 -25.28
C ASN A 205 -0.14 -21.57 -24.47
N PRO A 206 -1.32 -22.13 -24.14
CA PRO A 206 -1.44 -23.28 -23.25
C PRO A 206 -0.66 -24.50 -23.72
N PRO A 207 0.35 -24.99 -22.98
CA PRO A 207 1.19 -26.11 -23.41
C PRO A 207 0.39 -27.42 -23.48
N ALA A 208 0.61 -28.23 -24.52
CA ALA A 208 -0.12 -29.50 -24.71
C ALA A 208 0.41 -30.65 -23.85
N SER A 209 1.64 -30.54 -23.33
CA SER A 209 2.30 -31.58 -22.52
C SER A 209 3.33 -30.96 -21.56
N PRO A 210 3.81 -31.72 -20.55
CA PRO A 210 4.93 -31.28 -19.70
C PRO A 210 6.18 -30.91 -20.52
N GLN A 211 6.44 -31.64 -21.61
CA GLN A 211 7.58 -31.37 -22.49
C GLN A 211 7.40 -30.04 -23.25
N ALA A 212 6.18 -29.75 -23.71
CA ALA A 212 5.86 -28.47 -24.33
C ALA A 212 6.04 -27.30 -23.35
N LEU A 213 5.61 -27.49 -22.08
CA LEU A 213 5.83 -26.51 -21.03
C LEU A 213 7.34 -26.29 -20.77
N ALA A 214 8.12 -27.35 -20.60
CA ALA A 214 9.58 -27.26 -20.40
C ALA A 214 10.30 -26.62 -21.59
N ALA A 215 9.71 -26.66 -22.79
CA ALA A 215 10.21 -26.02 -23.99
C ALA A 215 9.83 -24.53 -24.09
N MET A 216 9.15 -23.92 -23.13
CA MET A 216 8.89 -22.47 -23.14
C MET A 216 10.07 -21.68 -22.54
N PRO A 217 10.37 -20.44 -23.00
CA PRO A 217 11.62 -19.74 -22.68
C PRO A 217 12.00 -19.69 -21.19
N VAL A 218 11.06 -19.34 -20.31
CA VAL A 218 11.32 -19.27 -18.86
C VAL A 218 11.44 -20.65 -18.21
N PHE A 219 10.70 -21.64 -18.71
CA PHE A 219 10.66 -23.00 -18.18
C PHE A 219 11.86 -23.86 -18.63
N ARG A 220 12.57 -23.45 -19.69
CA ARG A 220 13.81 -24.10 -20.17
C ARG A 220 14.98 -24.01 -19.20
N GLY A 221 14.95 -23.12 -18.20
CA GLY A 221 16.03 -22.96 -17.23
C GLY A 221 16.21 -24.19 -16.34
N ARG A 222 17.45 -24.49 -15.91
CA ARG A 222 17.78 -25.70 -15.12
C ARG A 222 16.90 -25.84 -13.87
N ALA A 223 16.67 -24.74 -13.15
CA ALA A 223 15.82 -24.73 -11.96
C ALA A 223 14.35 -25.04 -12.29
N GLN A 224 13.80 -24.44 -13.34
CA GLN A 224 12.40 -24.61 -13.74
C GLN A 224 12.12 -25.99 -14.36
N ARG A 225 13.09 -26.61 -15.04
CA ARG A 225 12.96 -27.99 -15.53
C ARG A 225 12.68 -28.98 -14.40
N ARG A 226 13.31 -28.79 -13.24
CA ARG A 226 13.06 -29.63 -12.05
C ARG A 226 11.65 -29.47 -11.50
N LEU A 227 11.01 -28.32 -11.75
CA LEU A 227 9.66 -27.99 -11.32
C LEU A 227 8.62 -28.17 -12.42
N THR A 228 8.97 -28.75 -13.57
CA THR A 228 8.05 -28.89 -14.70
C THR A 228 6.81 -29.71 -14.33
N SER A 229 6.96 -30.80 -13.58
CA SER A 229 5.83 -31.61 -13.10
C SER A 229 4.91 -30.81 -12.17
N TYR A 230 5.49 -30.00 -11.28
CA TYR A 230 4.75 -29.13 -10.35
C TYR A 230 3.89 -28.09 -11.09
N TRP A 231 4.50 -27.37 -12.04
CA TRP A 231 3.77 -26.39 -12.86
C TRP A 231 2.74 -27.05 -13.77
N TRP A 232 3.07 -28.20 -14.35
CA TRP A 232 2.15 -28.95 -15.19
C TRP A 232 0.91 -29.40 -14.43
N ALA A 233 1.07 -29.90 -13.20
CA ALA A 233 -0.04 -30.30 -12.35
C ALA A 233 -1.01 -29.14 -12.08
N ALA A 234 -0.51 -27.92 -11.88
CA ALA A 234 -1.34 -26.72 -11.73
C ALA A 234 -2.15 -26.41 -13.01
N ILE A 235 -1.52 -26.53 -14.19
CA ILE A 235 -2.21 -26.32 -15.48
C ILE A 235 -3.28 -27.40 -15.71
N GLU A 236 -2.98 -28.66 -15.40
CA GLU A 236 -3.97 -29.75 -15.50
C GLU A 236 -5.16 -29.53 -14.57
N LYS A 237 -4.92 -29.11 -13.33
CA LYS A 237 -5.98 -28.75 -12.38
C LYS A 237 -6.90 -27.68 -12.98
N ALA A 238 -6.33 -26.62 -13.57
CA ALA A 238 -7.12 -25.58 -14.23
C ALA A 238 -7.94 -26.09 -15.43
N ARG A 239 -7.42 -27.06 -16.19
CA ARG A 239 -8.09 -27.64 -17.37
C ARG A 239 -9.24 -28.58 -17.03
N ARG A 240 -9.23 -29.16 -15.83
CA ARG A 240 -10.27 -30.08 -15.34
C ARG A 240 -11.45 -29.36 -14.70
N LEU A 241 -11.38 -28.04 -14.54
CA LEU A 241 -12.48 -27.26 -13.98
C LEU A 241 -13.70 -27.31 -14.90
N ASP A 242 -14.87 -27.46 -14.30
CA ASP A 242 -16.13 -27.35 -15.03
C ASP A 242 -16.34 -25.89 -15.49
N PRO A 243 -17.10 -25.66 -16.58
CA PRO A 243 -17.37 -24.30 -17.07
C PRO A 243 -17.93 -23.33 -16.02
N ALA A 244 -18.67 -23.85 -15.03
CA ALA A 244 -19.23 -23.06 -13.93
C ALA A 244 -18.18 -22.63 -12.89
N GLU A 245 -17.04 -23.31 -12.80
CA GLU A 245 -15.95 -23.01 -11.86
C GLU A 245 -14.86 -22.11 -12.46
N LEU A 246 -14.98 -21.79 -13.76
CA LEU A 246 -14.05 -20.92 -14.46
C LEU A 246 -14.17 -19.49 -13.92
N PRO A 247 -13.03 -18.80 -13.74
CA PRO A 247 -13.06 -17.42 -13.27
C PRO A 247 -13.73 -16.51 -14.29
N ALA A 248 -14.57 -15.60 -13.79
CA ALA A 248 -15.18 -14.58 -14.62
C ALA A 248 -14.10 -13.69 -15.28
N ALA A 249 -14.36 -13.30 -16.54
CA ALA A 249 -13.47 -12.42 -17.30
C ALA A 249 -13.34 -11.02 -16.68
N SER A 250 -14.40 -10.56 -15.99
CA SER A 250 -14.39 -9.35 -15.17
C SER A 250 -15.16 -9.66 -13.89
N THR A 251 -14.58 -9.29 -12.75
CA THR A 251 -15.33 -9.24 -11.49
C THR A 251 -16.02 -7.88 -11.42
N PRO A 252 -17.32 -7.79 -11.11
CA PRO A 252 -17.93 -6.51 -10.75
C PRO A 252 -17.15 -5.94 -9.57
N GLY A 253 -16.62 -4.72 -9.72
CA GLY A 253 -16.05 -4.03 -8.57
C GLY A 253 -17.17 -3.64 -7.61
N ASP A 254 -16.89 -3.64 -6.32
CA ASP A 254 -17.78 -3.11 -5.28
C ASP A 254 -17.88 -1.56 -5.32
N GLY A 255 -17.11 -0.91 -6.19
CA GLY A 255 -17.09 0.53 -6.36
C GLY A 255 -17.86 1.01 -7.60
N PRO A 256 -18.00 2.34 -7.74
CA PRO A 256 -18.58 2.95 -8.93
C PRO A 256 -17.80 2.55 -10.20
N PRO A 257 -18.44 2.59 -11.38
CA PRO A 257 -17.77 2.29 -12.64
C PRO A 257 -16.57 3.25 -12.88
N PRO A 258 -15.67 2.94 -13.85
CA PRO A 258 -14.61 3.86 -14.23
C PRO A 258 -15.18 5.25 -14.55
N VAL A 259 -14.53 6.32 -14.03
CA VAL A 259 -15.00 7.72 -14.15
C VAL A 259 -15.24 8.13 -15.60
N SER A 260 -14.47 7.58 -16.55
CA SER A 260 -14.65 7.81 -17.98
C SER A 260 -16.02 7.42 -18.53
N ARG A 261 -16.78 6.56 -17.83
CA ARG A 261 -18.12 6.12 -18.23
C ARG A 261 -19.25 6.84 -17.50
N TRP A 262 -18.94 7.79 -16.61
CA TRP A 262 -19.96 8.41 -15.77
C TRP A 262 -20.88 9.32 -16.59
N VAL A 263 -20.34 10.11 -17.52
CA VAL A 263 -21.14 10.99 -18.37
C VAL A 263 -22.23 10.21 -19.12
N ASP A 264 -21.91 9.00 -19.61
CA ASP A 264 -22.87 8.17 -20.34
C ASP A 264 -23.83 7.40 -19.42
N ARG A 265 -23.39 7.01 -18.22
CA ARG A 265 -24.17 6.15 -17.31
C ARG A 265 -25.03 6.93 -16.32
N ASP A 266 -24.50 8.01 -15.79
CA ASP A 266 -25.15 8.88 -14.81
C ASP A 266 -24.53 10.30 -14.93
N PRO A 267 -25.09 11.15 -15.82
CA PRO A 267 -24.66 12.53 -15.98
C PRO A 267 -24.72 13.36 -14.69
N ALA A 268 -25.67 13.05 -13.79
CA ALA A 268 -25.79 13.75 -12.52
C ALA A 268 -24.62 13.37 -11.59
N ALA A 269 -24.25 12.10 -11.51
CA ALA A 269 -23.04 11.68 -10.79
C ALA A 269 -21.77 12.34 -11.37
N ALA A 270 -21.68 12.45 -12.69
CA ALA A 270 -20.56 13.16 -13.34
C ALA A 270 -20.50 14.64 -12.94
N ALA A 271 -21.63 15.35 -12.94
CA ALA A 271 -21.73 16.74 -12.51
C ALA A 271 -21.33 16.92 -11.03
N ARG A 272 -21.85 16.07 -10.13
CA ARG A 272 -21.47 16.04 -8.71
C ARG A 272 -19.97 15.85 -8.52
N LEU A 273 -19.37 14.88 -9.21
CA LEU A 273 -17.93 14.62 -9.11
C LEU A 273 -17.09 15.79 -9.64
N ALA A 274 -17.48 16.42 -10.74
CA ALA A 274 -16.80 17.59 -11.27
C ALA A 274 -16.84 18.76 -10.27
N ALA A 275 -18.02 19.06 -9.72
CA ALA A 275 -18.20 20.10 -8.71
C ALA A 275 -17.38 19.82 -7.45
N ALA A 276 -17.42 18.58 -6.95
CA ALA A 276 -16.70 18.19 -5.75
C ALA A 276 -15.17 18.22 -5.93
N ARG A 277 -14.66 17.81 -7.10
CA ARG A 277 -13.22 17.95 -7.42
C ARG A 277 -12.78 19.40 -7.47
N ALA A 278 -13.56 20.28 -8.11
CA ALA A 278 -13.24 21.69 -8.16
C ALA A 278 -13.22 22.33 -6.76
N ALA A 279 -14.17 21.95 -5.91
CA ALA A 279 -14.20 22.34 -4.50
C ALA A 279 -12.96 21.88 -3.72
N LEU A 280 -12.63 20.59 -3.79
CA LEU A 280 -11.46 20.04 -3.09
C LEU A 280 -10.15 20.62 -3.62
N SER A 281 -10.03 20.88 -4.93
CA SER A 281 -8.86 21.57 -5.48
C SER A 281 -8.69 22.98 -4.92
N ARG A 282 -9.80 23.70 -4.68
CA ARG A 282 -9.75 25.03 -4.07
C ARG A 282 -9.26 24.95 -2.63
N ILE A 283 -9.87 24.09 -1.81
CA ILE A 283 -9.49 23.87 -0.40
C ILE A 283 -8.05 23.40 -0.31
N GLY A 284 -7.63 22.48 -1.19
CA GLY A 284 -6.25 21.98 -1.23
C GLY A 284 -5.25 23.08 -1.56
N SER A 285 -5.63 24.03 -2.42
CA SER A 285 -4.80 25.20 -2.71
C SER A 285 -4.76 26.18 -1.54
N GLU A 286 -5.91 26.47 -0.92
CA GLU A 286 -6.05 27.38 0.23
C GLU A 286 -5.22 26.91 1.43
N HIS A 287 -5.26 25.61 1.71
CA HIS A 287 -4.50 25.02 2.79
C HIS A 287 -3.12 24.51 2.38
N ASN A 288 -2.73 24.56 1.11
CA ASN A 288 -1.49 23.93 0.61
C ASN A 288 -1.37 22.45 1.05
N VAL A 289 -2.40 21.66 0.77
CA VAL A 289 -2.49 20.22 1.08
C VAL A 289 -2.90 19.46 -0.19
N PRO A 290 -2.25 18.33 -0.54
CA PRO A 290 -2.68 17.50 -1.66
C PRO A 290 -4.14 17.05 -1.50
N VAL A 291 -4.89 17.03 -2.60
CA VAL A 291 -6.34 16.72 -2.56
C VAL A 291 -6.61 15.31 -2.01
N GLU A 292 -5.73 14.36 -2.30
CA GLU A 292 -5.78 12.99 -1.78
C GLU A 292 -5.60 12.89 -0.25
N ASN A 293 -5.01 13.92 0.39
CA ASN A 293 -4.89 14.04 1.84
C ASN A 293 -6.10 14.73 2.48
N LEU A 294 -6.88 15.50 1.71
CA LEU A 294 -8.15 16.05 2.18
C LEU A 294 -9.25 14.98 2.24
N LEU A 295 -9.34 14.14 1.20
CA LEU A 295 -10.28 13.03 1.18
C LEU A 295 -9.79 11.91 0.26
N LEU A 296 -9.98 10.67 0.70
CA LEU A 296 -9.65 9.51 -0.10
C LEU A 296 -10.38 9.55 -1.45
N PRO A 297 -9.68 9.42 -2.60
CA PRO A 297 -10.32 9.51 -3.92
C PRO A 297 -11.42 8.47 -4.16
N ASP A 298 -11.35 7.28 -3.52
CA ASP A 298 -12.41 6.29 -3.60
C ASP A 298 -13.65 6.71 -2.82
N LEU A 299 -13.49 7.27 -1.61
CA LEU A 299 -14.59 7.76 -0.79
C LEU A 299 -15.36 8.90 -1.50
N LEU A 300 -14.62 9.85 -2.09
CA LEU A 300 -15.21 10.92 -2.91
C LEU A 300 -16.03 10.35 -4.08
N ARG A 301 -15.47 9.38 -4.81
CA ARG A 301 -16.17 8.75 -5.94
C ARG A 301 -17.43 8.02 -5.48
N ARG A 302 -17.38 7.28 -4.39
CA ARG A 302 -18.56 6.57 -3.87
C ARG A 302 -19.65 7.57 -3.44
N LEU A 303 -19.29 8.64 -2.72
CA LEU A 303 -20.21 9.71 -2.32
C LEU A 303 -20.91 10.35 -3.54
N CYS A 304 -20.14 10.70 -4.57
CA CYS A 304 -20.69 11.35 -5.77
C CYS A 304 -21.47 10.39 -6.68
N TRP A 305 -21.29 9.08 -6.54
CA TRP A 305 -22.03 8.07 -7.29
C TRP A 305 -23.36 7.70 -6.60
N SER A 306 -23.31 7.50 -5.29
CA SER A 306 -24.46 7.11 -4.47
C SER A 306 -24.47 7.93 -3.17
N PRO A 307 -24.94 9.19 -3.22
CA PRO A 307 -25.02 10.02 -2.02
C PRO A 307 -26.06 9.47 -1.04
N PRO A 308 -25.94 9.81 0.25
CA PRO A 308 -26.90 9.39 1.27
C PRO A 308 -28.30 9.99 0.99
N GLU A 309 -29.35 9.15 1.05
CA GLU A 309 -30.74 9.56 0.76
C GLU A 309 -31.29 10.58 1.77
N ASP A 310 -30.83 10.51 3.01
CA ASP A 310 -31.17 11.42 4.11
C ASP A 310 -30.36 12.73 4.08
N GLY A 311 -29.39 12.85 3.16
CA GLY A 311 -28.49 13.99 3.06
C GLY A 311 -27.38 14.04 4.11
N ASP A 312 -27.19 12.99 4.92
CA ASP A 312 -26.15 12.92 5.96
C ASP A 312 -24.75 12.68 5.38
N VAL A 313 -24.19 13.73 4.77
CA VAL A 313 -22.83 13.69 4.19
C VAL A 313 -21.78 13.44 5.28
N ALA A 314 -21.88 14.09 6.44
CA ALA A 314 -20.93 13.92 7.53
C ALA A 314 -20.87 12.48 8.03
N GLY A 315 -22.02 11.85 8.29
CA GLY A 315 -22.07 10.45 8.70
C GLY A 315 -21.65 9.50 7.59
N TYR A 316 -21.92 9.82 6.31
CA TYR A 316 -21.38 9.06 5.18
C TYR A 316 -19.84 9.08 5.17
N LEU A 317 -19.23 10.25 5.32
CA LEU A 317 -17.78 10.41 5.38
C LEU A 317 -17.17 9.65 6.57
N ARG A 318 -17.78 9.76 7.75
CA ARG A 318 -17.35 9.06 8.97
C ARG A 318 -17.37 7.54 8.81
N ARG A 319 -18.44 6.98 8.25
CA ARG A 319 -18.51 5.54 7.92
C ARG A 319 -17.47 5.12 6.88
N GLY A 320 -17.06 6.04 6.02
CA GLY A 320 -15.98 5.86 5.05
C GLY A 320 -14.56 6.00 5.60
N GLY A 321 -14.40 6.29 6.90
CA GLY A 321 -13.09 6.45 7.55
C GLY A 321 -12.46 7.82 7.34
N ALA A 322 -13.22 8.85 6.95
CA ALA A 322 -12.76 10.23 7.01
C ALA A 322 -12.55 10.64 8.48
N ARG A 323 -11.49 11.40 8.76
CA ARG A 323 -11.19 11.91 10.10
C ARG A 323 -12.07 13.12 10.40
N GLU A 324 -12.24 13.44 11.68
CA GLU A 324 -13.14 14.55 12.09
C GLU A 324 -12.71 15.88 11.48
N TRP A 325 -11.40 16.17 11.42
CA TRP A 325 -10.91 17.39 10.75
C TRP A 325 -11.31 17.47 9.26
N GLN A 326 -11.36 16.33 8.55
CA GLN A 326 -11.79 16.26 7.15
C GLN A 326 -13.30 16.47 7.04
N ILE A 327 -14.07 15.89 7.96
CA ILE A 327 -15.53 16.01 8.00
C ILE A 327 -15.92 17.47 8.24
N GLU A 328 -15.30 18.11 9.24
CA GLU A 328 -15.52 19.52 9.58
C GLU A 328 -15.18 20.44 8.40
N LEU A 329 -14.06 20.17 7.72
CA LEU A 329 -13.61 20.98 6.59
C LEU A 329 -14.45 20.81 5.32
N LEU A 330 -14.95 19.59 5.06
CA LEU A 330 -15.48 19.24 3.74
C LEU A 330 -17.00 19.06 3.66
N THR A 331 -17.70 18.85 4.78
CA THR A 331 -19.13 18.49 4.76
C THR A 331 -19.99 19.49 3.99
N ASP A 332 -19.89 20.78 4.31
CA ASP A 332 -20.72 21.81 3.68
C ASP A 332 -20.43 21.94 2.17
N VAL A 333 -19.14 21.93 1.84
CA VAL A 333 -18.70 22.11 0.45
C VAL A 333 -19.07 20.90 -0.40
N LEU A 334 -18.97 19.69 0.13
CA LEU A 334 -19.42 18.48 -0.54
C LEU A 334 -20.95 18.42 -0.65
N THR A 335 -21.68 18.85 0.38
CA THR A 335 -23.15 18.94 0.33
C THR A 335 -23.61 19.87 -0.80
N GLN A 336 -22.96 21.02 -0.96
CA GLN A 336 -23.24 21.93 -2.08
C GLN A 336 -22.88 21.30 -3.43
N ALA A 337 -21.73 20.62 -3.52
CA ALA A 337 -21.32 19.94 -4.75
C ALA A 337 -22.27 18.82 -5.17
N LEU A 338 -22.91 18.13 -4.21
CA LEU A 338 -23.90 17.09 -4.47
C LEU A 338 -25.21 17.61 -5.06
N ALA A 339 -25.49 18.91 -4.95
CA ALA A 339 -26.63 19.56 -5.58
C ALA A 339 -26.40 19.91 -7.06
N ALA A 340 -25.19 19.71 -7.59
CA ALA A 340 -24.85 19.98 -8.98
C ALA A 340 -25.72 19.17 -9.95
N ARG A 341 -26.14 19.81 -11.04
CA ARG A 341 -26.95 19.21 -12.10
C ARG A 341 -26.15 19.20 -13.43
N PRO A 342 -26.47 18.27 -14.35
CA PRO A 342 -25.79 18.12 -15.64
C PRO A 342 -25.77 19.39 -16.49
#